data_AF-A0AAU2JXC1-F1
#
_entry.id   AF-A0AAU2JXC1-F1
#
_cell.length_a   1.000
_cell.length_b   1.000
_cell.length_c   1.000
_cell.angle_alpha   90.00
_cell.angle_beta   90.00
_cell.angle_gamma   90.00
#
_symmetry.space_group_name_H-M   'P 1'
#
loop_
_entity.id
_entity.type
_entity.pdbx_description
1 polymer ?
#
loop_
_entity_poly.entity_id
_entity_poly.type
_entity_poly.pdbx_seq_one_letter_code
_entity_poly.pdbx_strand_id
1 'polypeptide(L)'
;MITDGRVLRSGDPVGVEQEMWALLTLYQALRTVRVEAAESRPGTDPDRCGFTIAIQTARDLVVQAAEIVSPIAGTVGVIGDRVLAGLLPRRRPRISTRKVRSSISRYAECQDEGRPDISLPVTGLDVTILEPEPDLPAISHDDRHTPPADRRRQRVLDRLDADPDRHWHTRDLARHLGDITLSTMYCQLDRWAALGFIDKTGPAIYSSPRSHSTPLPPAEIR
;
A
#
# COMPACT_ATOMS: atom_id res chain seq x y z
N MET A 1 10.18 8.39 23.22
CA MET A 1 9.50 7.11 22.96
C MET A 1 8.98 6.61 24.31
N ILE A 2 7.79 6.01 24.42
CA ILE A 2 7.01 5.88 25.69
C ILE A 2 7.83 5.37 26.90
N THR A 3 8.69 4.38 26.69
CA THR A 3 9.51 3.77 27.74
C THR A 3 10.88 4.41 27.91
N ASP A 4 11.26 5.36 27.06
CA ASP A 4 12.57 6.03 27.07
C ASP A 4 13.77 5.06 27.11
N GLY A 5 13.64 3.94 26.38
CA GLY A 5 14.67 2.89 26.32
C GLY A 5 14.68 1.94 27.53
N ARG A 6 13.73 2.05 28.46
CA ARG A 6 13.63 1.15 29.61
C ARG A 6 13.12 -0.23 29.20
N VAL A 7 13.74 -1.26 29.78
CA VAL A 7 13.35 -2.67 29.66
C VAL A 7 12.01 -2.90 30.37
N LEU A 8 11.21 -3.86 29.86
CA LEU A 8 10.01 -4.34 30.54
C LEU A 8 10.36 -4.86 31.93
N ARG A 9 9.47 -4.66 32.90
CA ARG A 9 9.75 -4.96 34.31
C ARG A 9 9.48 -6.42 34.65
N SER A 10 8.50 -7.01 33.98
CA SER A 10 8.06 -8.39 34.22
C SER A 10 9.11 -9.40 33.76
N GLY A 11 9.34 -10.41 34.61
CA GLY A 11 10.28 -11.50 34.34
C GLY A 11 9.61 -12.78 33.81
N ASP A 12 8.27 -12.84 33.82
CA ASP A 12 7.50 -13.98 33.34
C ASP A 12 6.77 -13.65 32.01
N PRO A 13 6.43 -14.65 31.19
CA PRO A 13 5.81 -14.43 29.89
C PRO A 13 4.47 -13.68 29.95
N VAL A 14 3.65 -13.91 30.98
CA VAL A 14 2.32 -13.31 31.10
C VAL A 14 2.44 -11.82 31.46
N GLY A 15 3.30 -11.47 32.40
CA GLY A 15 3.57 -10.07 32.75
C GLY A 15 4.19 -9.30 31.57
N VAL A 16 5.09 -9.93 30.80
CA VAL A 16 5.65 -9.34 29.58
C VAL A 16 4.56 -9.05 28.54
N GLU A 17 3.66 -9.99 28.31
CA GLU A 17 2.52 -9.82 27.41
C GLU A 17 1.63 -8.65 27.88
N GLN A 18 1.30 -8.60 29.17
CA GLN A 18 0.50 -7.51 29.75
C GLN A 18 1.16 -6.15 29.55
N GLU A 19 2.46 -6.01 29.84
CA GLU A 19 3.17 -4.75 29.66
C GLU A 19 3.22 -4.32 28.19
N MET A 20 3.41 -5.26 27.27
CA MET A 20 3.39 -4.98 25.83
C MET A 20 2.01 -4.47 25.39
N TRP A 21 0.94 -5.13 25.80
CA TRP A 21 -0.43 -4.69 25.51
C TRP A 21 -0.73 -3.33 26.12
N ALA A 22 -0.28 -3.06 27.35
CA ALA A 22 -0.45 -1.76 27.99
C ALA A 22 0.24 -0.64 27.20
N LEU A 23 1.47 -0.86 26.72
CA LEU A 23 2.20 0.12 25.91
C LEU A 23 1.54 0.35 24.55
N LEU A 24 1.09 -0.72 23.89
CA LEU A 24 0.36 -0.61 22.62
C LEU A 24 -0.95 0.15 22.80
N THR A 25 -1.71 -0.17 23.85
CA THR A 25 -2.99 0.47 24.14
C THR A 25 -2.79 1.95 24.44
N LEU A 26 -1.80 2.31 25.27
CA LEU A 26 -1.46 3.70 25.54
C LEU A 26 -1.04 4.45 24.27
N TYR A 27 -0.21 3.83 23.43
CA TYR A 27 0.20 4.42 22.15
C TYR A 27 -1.01 4.69 21.25
N GLN A 28 -1.91 3.71 21.10
CA GLN A 28 -3.09 3.85 20.26
C GLN A 28 -4.07 4.89 20.82
N ALA A 29 -4.32 4.90 22.13
CA ALA A 29 -5.17 5.90 22.77
C ALA A 29 -4.65 7.33 22.53
N LEU A 30 -3.35 7.56 22.71
CA LEU A 30 -2.73 8.86 22.43
C LEU A 30 -2.73 9.21 20.94
N ARG A 31 -2.66 8.21 20.05
CA ARG A 31 -2.79 8.41 18.60
C ARG A 31 -4.22 8.86 18.24
N THR A 32 -5.23 8.23 18.82
CA THR A 32 -6.65 8.59 18.63
C THR A 32 -6.91 10.02 19.09
N VAL A 33 -6.52 10.39 20.32
CA VAL A 33 -6.70 11.75 20.84
C VAL A 33 -6.04 12.80 19.93
N ARG A 34 -4.85 12.51 19.37
CA ARG A 34 -4.18 13.43 18.44
C ARG A 34 -4.93 13.61 17.11
N VAL A 35 -5.61 12.56 16.64
CA VAL A 35 -6.42 12.60 15.42
C VAL A 35 -7.71 13.37 15.70
N GLU A 36 -8.43 13.04 16.77
CA GLU A 36 -9.63 13.76 17.20
C GLU A 36 -9.34 15.26 17.41
N ALA A 37 -8.17 15.59 17.98
CA ALA A 37 -7.72 16.96 18.14
C ALA A 37 -7.55 17.68 16.79
N ALA A 38 -6.91 17.04 15.81
CA ALA A 38 -6.74 17.62 14.49
C ALA A 38 -8.09 17.81 13.78
N GLU A 39 -8.98 16.82 13.88
CA GLU A 39 -10.31 16.83 13.27
C GLU A 39 -11.22 17.91 13.88
N SER A 40 -11.04 18.22 15.17
CA SER A 40 -11.80 19.29 15.85
C SER A 40 -11.55 20.70 15.28
N ARG A 41 -10.45 20.92 14.56
CA ARG A 41 -10.07 22.23 13.99
C ARG A 41 -9.79 22.11 12.48
N PRO A 42 -10.72 22.56 11.61
CA PRO A 42 -10.55 22.51 10.16
C PRO A 42 -9.22 23.09 9.69
N GLY A 43 -8.52 22.37 8.81
CA GLY A 43 -7.21 22.77 8.27
C GLY A 43 -6.02 22.49 9.18
N THR A 44 -6.21 21.79 10.31
CA THR A 44 -5.11 21.31 11.15
C THR A 44 -4.51 20.04 10.55
N ASP A 45 -3.24 20.12 10.16
CA ASP A 45 -2.47 18.95 9.73
C ASP A 45 -2.18 18.03 10.94
N PRO A 46 -2.67 16.77 10.95
CA PRO A 46 -2.50 15.85 12.07
C PRO A 46 -1.02 15.49 12.36
N ASP A 47 -0.12 15.67 11.39
CA ASP A 47 1.31 15.45 11.61
C ASP A 47 1.95 16.54 12.49
N ARG A 48 1.28 17.68 12.65
CA ARG A 48 1.71 18.76 13.55
C ARG A 48 1.35 18.52 15.01
N CYS A 49 0.38 17.65 15.28
CA CYS A 49 0.00 17.26 16.64
C CYS A 49 1.15 16.49 17.28
N GLY A 50 1.90 17.09 18.21
CA GLY A 50 3.09 16.46 18.79
C GLY A 50 2.78 15.30 19.73
N PHE A 51 3.36 14.11 19.48
CA PHE A 51 3.20 12.95 20.38
C PHE A 51 3.79 13.20 21.77
N THR A 52 4.90 13.94 21.85
CA THR A 52 5.55 14.30 23.11
C THR A 52 4.64 15.13 24.02
N ILE A 53 3.89 16.07 23.45
CA ILE A 53 2.94 16.90 24.21
C ILE A 53 1.81 16.02 24.75
N ALA A 54 1.27 15.11 23.92
CA ALA A 54 0.20 14.21 24.32
C ALA A 54 0.64 13.31 25.50
N ILE A 55 1.80 12.64 25.39
CA ILE A 55 2.28 11.73 26.44
C ILE A 55 2.69 12.46 27.73
N GLN A 56 3.30 13.66 27.63
CA GLN A 56 3.65 14.46 28.80
C GLN A 56 2.38 14.94 29.52
N THR A 57 1.41 15.45 28.78
CA THR A 57 0.12 15.87 29.35
C THR A 57 -0.61 14.70 29.99
N ALA A 58 -0.68 13.54 29.33
CA ALA A 58 -1.29 12.35 29.91
C ALA A 58 -0.61 11.90 31.20
N ARG A 59 0.74 11.93 31.24
CA ARG A 59 1.50 11.64 32.46
C ARG A 59 1.19 12.64 33.57
N ASP A 60 1.15 13.93 33.26
CA ASP A 60 0.87 14.98 34.25
C ASP A 60 -0.54 14.82 34.84
N LEU A 61 -1.55 14.53 34.01
CA LEU A 61 -2.92 14.29 34.47
C LEU A 61 -3.00 13.09 35.42
N VAL A 62 -2.32 11.98 35.09
CA VAL A 62 -2.27 10.78 35.96
C VAL A 62 -1.55 11.08 37.27
N VAL A 63 -0.41 11.78 37.23
CA VAL A 63 0.39 12.11 38.43
C VAL A 63 -0.35 13.07 39.35
N GLN A 64 -1.06 14.05 38.77
CA GLN A 64 -1.81 15.05 39.52
C GLN A 64 -3.21 14.57 39.95
N ALA A 65 -3.62 13.39 39.48
CA ALA A 65 -4.99 12.90 39.62
C ALA A 65 -6.05 13.92 39.16
N ALA A 66 -5.74 14.67 38.10
CA ALA A 66 -6.57 15.74 37.56
C ALA A 66 -7.47 15.22 36.44
N GLU A 67 -8.66 15.80 36.29
CA GLU A 67 -9.57 15.52 35.15
C GLU A 67 -9.98 14.05 35.02
N ILE A 68 -10.13 13.33 36.16
CA ILE A 68 -10.56 11.92 36.22
C ILE A 68 -12.07 11.75 35.90
N VAL A 69 -12.80 12.84 35.72
CA VAL A 69 -14.24 12.84 35.46
C VAL A 69 -14.52 12.49 33.99
N SER A 70 -15.65 11.82 33.72
CA SER A 70 -16.07 11.51 32.35
C SER A 70 -16.04 12.75 31.46
N PRO A 71 -15.36 12.70 30.31
CA PRO A 71 -15.28 13.84 29.41
C PRO A 71 -16.68 14.24 28.95
N ILE A 72 -16.91 15.54 28.85
CA ILE A 72 -18.12 16.08 28.24
C ILE A 72 -18.10 15.66 26.77
N ALA A 73 -19.16 14.96 26.34
CA ALA A 73 -19.30 14.48 24.98
C ALA A 73 -19.12 15.63 23.97
N GLY A 74 -18.26 15.42 22.97
CA GLY A 74 -17.95 16.42 21.93
C GLY A 74 -16.76 17.34 22.21
N THR A 75 -16.07 17.18 23.34
CA THR A 75 -14.79 17.85 23.59
C THR A 75 -13.61 16.92 23.30
N VAL A 76 -12.49 17.48 22.84
CA VAL A 76 -11.24 16.73 22.59
C VAL A 76 -10.53 16.36 23.91
N GLY A 77 -11.00 16.89 25.04
CA GLY A 77 -10.38 16.75 26.35
C GLY A 77 -9.08 17.53 26.49
N VAL A 78 -8.57 17.59 27.72
CA VAL A 78 -7.39 18.40 28.09
C VAL A 78 -6.13 18.02 27.33
N ILE A 79 -5.93 16.73 27.03
CA ILE A 79 -4.80 16.27 26.22
C ILE A 79 -4.90 16.84 24.80
N GLY A 80 -6.08 16.79 24.18
CA GLY A 80 -6.34 17.35 22.87
C GLY A 80 -6.12 18.86 22.83
N ASP A 81 -6.64 19.59 23.82
CA ASP A 81 -6.46 21.04 23.93
C ASP A 81 -5.00 21.44 24.05
N ARG A 82 -4.20 20.72 24.85
CA ARG A 82 -2.75 20.96 24.98
C ARG A 82 -2.01 20.66 23.69
N VAL A 83 -2.39 19.59 22.98
CA VAL A 83 -1.82 19.26 21.66
C VAL A 83 -2.11 20.38 20.66
N LEU A 84 -3.33 20.92 20.65
CA LEU A 84 -3.74 22.01 19.75
C LEU A 84 -3.10 23.36 20.12
N ALA A 85 -2.79 23.58 21.39
CA ALA A 85 -2.05 24.77 21.84
C ALA A 85 -0.56 24.71 21.45
N GLY A 86 0.00 23.51 21.29
CA GLY A 86 1.43 23.29 21.01
C GLY A 86 1.71 22.66 19.65
N LEU A 87 0.97 23.03 18.59
CA LEU A 87 1.19 22.48 17.25
C LEU A 87 2.62 22.75 16.75
N LEU A 88 3.28 21.69 16.25
CA LEU A 88 4.60 21.80 15.65
C LEU A 88 4.57 22.72 14.41
N PRO A 89 5.72 23.29 14.00
CA PRO A 89 5.81 24.04 12.75
C PRO A 89 5.35 23.18 11.56
N ARG A 90 4.79 23.82 10.53
CA ARG A 90 4.40 23.12 9.30
C ARG A 90 5.59 22.33 8.74
N ARG A 91 5.45 21.01 8.64
CA ARG A 91 6.48 20.17 8.05
C ARG A 91 6.44 20.33 6.53
N ARG A 92 7.57 20.64 5.91
CA ARG A 92 7.66 20.72 4.44
C ARG A 92 7.66 19.29 3.89
N PRO A 93 6.69 18.88 3.07
CA PRO A 93 6.77 17.60 2.38
C PRO A 93 8.00 17.61 1.47
N ARG A 94 8.79 16.54 1.53
CA ARG A 94 10.03 16.38 0.75
C ARG A 94 10.01 15.03 0.07
N ILE A 95 10.53 15.00 -1.15
CA ILE A 95 10.75 13.77 -1.90
C ILE A 95 12.25 13.66 -2.25
N SER A 96 12.79 12.45 -2.12
CA SER A 96 14.16 12.11 -2.49
C SER A 96 14.24 10.61 -2.77
N THR A 97 15.10 10.19 -3.70
CA THR A 97 15.41 8.78 -3.97
C THR A 97 15.76 8.07 -2.67
N ARG A 98 15.22 6.86 -2.47
CA ARG A 98 15.54 6.05 -1.30
C ARG A 98 16.93 5.45 -1.53
N LYS A 99 17.96 6.06 -0.96
CA LYS A 99 19.32 5.50 -1.01
C LYS A 99 19.52 4.55 0.17
N VAL A 100 19.81 3.29 -0.13
CA VAL A 100 20.24 2.33 0.88
C VAL A 100 21.64 2.75 1.34
N ARG A 101 21.81 2.99 2.64
CA ARG A 101 23.12 3.25 3.24
C ARG A 101 23.88 1.93 3.45
N SER A 102 24.15 1.21 2.36
CA SER A 102 24.96 -0.02 2.35
C SER A 102 26.11 0.13 1.36
N SER A 103 27.32 -0.26 1.77
CA SER A 103 28.49 -0.33 0.87
C SER A 103 28.42 -1.50 -0.11
N ILE A 104 27.54 -2.47 0.13
CA ILE A 104 27.34 -3.67 -0.69
C ILE A 104 25.84 -3.87 -0.87
N SER A 105 25.26 -3.19 -1.86
CA SER A 105 23.89 -3.48 -2.29
C SER A 105 23.92 -4.54 -3.38
N ARG A 106 23.11 -5.61 -3.24
CA ARG A 106 22.86 -6.58 -4.33
C ARG A 106 22.16 -5.94 -5.53
N TYR A 107 21.51 -4.80 -5.31
CA TYR A 107 20.92 -3.97 -6.34
C TYR A 107 21.87 -2.80 -6.60
N ALA A 108 22.89 -3.04 -7.43
CA ALA A 108 23.89 -2.03 -7.79
C ALA A 108 23.33 -0.99 -8.77
N GLU A 109 22.36 -1.40 -9.60
CA GLU A 109 21.66 -0.53 -10.51
C GLU A 109 20.51 0.16 -9.77
N CYS A 110 20.60 1.49 -9.66
CA CYS A 110 19.46 2.30 -9.29
C CYS A 110 18.52 2.35 -10.50
N GLN A 111 17.33 1.75 -10.39
CA GLN A 111 16.29 1.99 -11.38
C GLN A 111 15.88 3.46 -11.28
N ASP A 112 15.84 4.16 -12.40
CA ASP A 112 15.38 5.55 -12.45
C ASP A 112 13.87 5.57 -12.22
N GLU A 113 13.47 5.66 -10.95
CA GLU A 113 12.07 5.77 -10.53
C GLU A 113 11.49 7.19 -10.78
N GLY A 114 12.19 8.07 -11.51
CA GLY A 114 11.76 9.44 -11.80
C GLY A 114 11.80 10.36 -10.57
N ARG A 115 12.51 9.94 -9.52
CA ARG A 115 12.53 10.60 -8.22
C ARG A 115 13.82 11.43 -8.09
N PRO A 116 13.78 12.63 -7.49
CA PRO A 116 14.97 13.48 -7.40
C PRO A 116 16.00 12.92 -6.43
N ASP A 117 17.26 13.10 -6.77
CA ASP A 117 18.39 12.54 -6.03
C ASP A 117 18.76 13.33 -4.77
N ILE A 118 18.30 14.58 -4.71
CA ILE A 118 18.38 15.48 -3.57
C ILE A 118 16.99 15.68 -2.97
N SER A 119 16.94 16.05 -1.68
CA SER A 119 15.69 16.40 -1.00
C SER A 119 15.06 17.65 -1.62
N LEU A 120 14.03 17.47 -2.44
CA LEU A 120 13.27 18.57 -3.02
C LEU A 120 11.94 18.78 -2.28
N PRO A 121 11.49 20.03 -2.09
CA PRO A 121 10.17 20.30 -1.54
C PRO A 121 9.08 19.86 -2.51
N VAL A 122 8.02 19.26 -2.00
CA VAL A 122 6.80 19.00 -2.78
C VAL A 122 5.99 20.29 -2.85
N THR A 123 5.83 20.84 -4.05
CA THR A 123 5.11 22.10 -4.30
C THR A 123 3.62 21.92 -4.58
N GLY A 124 3.22 20.71 -5.00
CA GLY A 124 1.84 20.32 -5.26
C GLY A 124 1.71 18.81 -5.24
N LEU A 125 0.53 18.32 -4.89
CA LEU A 125 0.21 16.90 -4.87
C LEU A 125 -1.16 16.76 -5.53
N ASP A 126 -1.22 15.98 -6.61
CA ASP A 126 -2.48 15.62 -7.26
C ASP A 126 -2.90 14.24 -6.76
N VAL A 127 -4.10 14.16 -6.19
CA VAL A 127 -4.66 12.90 -5.67
C VAL A 127 -5.84 12.52 -6.56
N THR A 128 -5.65 11.51 -7.39
CA THR A 128 -6.76 10.88 -8.11
C THR A 128 -7.27 9.71 -7.27
N ILE A 129 -8.49 9.82 -6.75
CA ILE A 129 -9.17 8.69 -6.12
C ILE A 129 -9.68 7.79 -7.24
N LEU A 130 -9.08 6.61 -7.37
CA LEU A 130 -9.54 5.60 -8.31
C LEU A 130 -10.69 4.81 -7.68
N GLU A 131 -11.73 4.52 -8.46
CA GLU A 131 -12.75 3.58 -8.03
C GLU A 131 -12.11 2.20 -7.80
N PRO A 132 -12.50 1.48 -6.73
CA PRO A 132 -11.99 0.14 -6.48
C PRO A 132 -12.37 -0.74 -7.67
N GLU A 133 -11.38 -1.43 -8.22
CA GLU A 133 -11.61 -2.36 -9.31
C GLU A 133 -12.58 -3.47 -8.86
N PRO A 134 -13.48 -3.95 -9.76
CA PRO A 134 -14.42 -5.01 -9.41
C PRO A 134 -13.67 -6.28 -9.01
N ASP A 135 -14.13 -6.91 -7.92
CA ASP A 135 -13.60 -8.17 -7.45
C ASP A 135 -13.84 -9.28 -8.48
N LEU A 136 -12.84 -10.15 -8.63
CA LEU A 136 -12.99 -11.37 -9.42
C LEU A 136 -13.92 -12.34 -8.67
N PRO A 137 -14.68 -13.18 -9.40
CA PRO A 137 -15.58 -14.13 -8.77
C PRO A 137 -14.81 -15.11 -7.86
N ALA A 138 -15.42 -15.48 -6.73
CA ALA A 138 -14.84 -16.42 -5.78
C ALA A 138 -14.80 -17.87 -6.31
N ILE A 139 -15.67 -18.19 -7.28
CA ILE A 139 -15.79 -19.51 -7.89
C ILE A 139 -15.74 -19.33 -9.41
N SER A 140 -14.92 -20.14 -10.09
CA SER A 140 -14.91 -20.18 -11.56
C SER A 140 -16.19 -20.84 -12.04
N HIS A 141 -16.89 -20.21 -12.98
CA HIS A 141 -17.98 -20.86 -13.69
C HIS A 141 -17.43 -22.01 -14.55
N ASP A 142 -18.27 -22.92 -15.00
CA ASP A 142 -17.90 -23.93 -15.98
C ASP A 142 -18.37 -23.50 -17.37
N ASP A 143 -17.48 -23.51 -18.38
CA ASP A 143 -17.81 -23.14 -19.76
C ASP A 143 -17.94 -24.34 -20.70
N ARG A 144 -18.01 -25.58 -20.16
CA ARG A 144 -18.19 -26.81 -20.96
C ARG A 144 -19.42 -26.77 -21.86
N HIS A 145 -20.51 -26.18 -21.39
CA HIS A 145 -21.78 -26.06 -22.12
C HIS A 145 -21.91 -24.79 -22.97
N THR A 146 -20.90 -23.90 -22.92
CA THR A 146 -20.87 -22.69 -23.71
C THR A 146 -20.54 -23.02 -25.17
N PRO A 147 -21.19 -22.36 -26.16
CA PRO A 147 -20.86 -22.52 -27.57
C PRO A 147 -19.35 -22.33 -27.83
N PRO A 148 -18.73 -23.11 -28.74
CA PRO A 148 -17.28 -23.06 -28.95
C PRO A 148 -16.72 -21.66 -29.24
N ALA A 149 -17.49 -20.80 -29.91
CA ALA A 149 -17.12 -19.42 -30.22
C ALA A 149 -17.07 -18.52 -28.97
N ASP A 150 -17.87 -18.82 -27.95
CA ASP A 150 -17.99 -18.01 -26.73
C ASP A 150 -17.21 -18.59 -25.55
N ARG A 151 -16.50 -19.70 -25.76
CA ARG A 151 -15.64 -20.31 -24.74
C ARG A 151 -14.50 -19.38 -24.38
N ARG A 152 -14.01 -19.50 -23.14
CA ARG A 152 -12.98 -18.61 -22.58
C ARG A 152 -11.75 -18.50 -23.45
N ARG A 153 -11.27 -19.63 -23.97
CA ARG A 153 -10.11 -19.66 -24.86
C ARG A 153 -10.33 -18.77 -26.08
N GLN A 154 -11.50 -18.87 -26.72
CA GLN A 154 -11.78 -18.11 -27.93
C GLN A 154 -11.88 -16.61 -27.61
N ARG A 155 -12.60 -16.23 -26.55
CA ARG A 155 -12.71 -14.85 -26.08
C ARG A 155 -11.34 -14.23 -25.75
N VAL A 156 -10.43 -14.99 -25.14
CA VAL A 156 -9.06 -14.53 -24.85
C VAL A 156 -8.23 -14.39 -26.13
N LEU A 157 -8.32 -15.35 -27.04
CA LEU A 157 -7.62 -15.27 -28.33
C LEU A 157 -8.11 -14.09 -29.16
N ASP A 158 -9.43 -13.88 -29.27
CA ASP A 158 -10.01 -12.74 -29.97
C ASP A 158 -9.54 -11.41 -29.36
N ARG A 159 -9.35 -11.36 -28.03
CA ARG A 159 -8.84 -10.16 -27.36
C ARG A 159 -7.35 -9.93 -27.62
N LEU A 160 -6.55 -10.99 -27.62
CA LEU A 160 -5.12 -10.93 -27.95
C LEU A 160 -4.92 -10.56 -29.42
N ASP A 161 -5.78 -11.04 -30.32
CA ASP A 161 -5.75 -10.72 -31.74
C ASP A 161 -6.23 -9.30 -32.06
N ALA A 162 -7.13 -8.73 -31.25
CA ALA A 162 -7.57 -7.35 -31.42
C ALA A 162 -6.45 -6.31 -31.21
N ASP A 163 -5.49 -6.59 -30.32
CA ASP A 163 -4.35 -5.72 -30.02
C ASP A 163 -3.07 -6.56 -29.93
N PRO A 164 -2.45 -6.97 -31.07
CA PRO A 164 -1.35 -7.93 -31.07
C PRO A 164 -0.07 -7.40 -30.41
N ASP A 165 0.21 -6.09 -30.49
CA ASP A 165 1.39 -5.47 -29.89
C ASP A 165 1.28 -5.29 -28.36
N ARG A 166 0.06 -5.50 -27.82
CA ARG A 166 -0.21 -5.27 -26.40
C ARG A 166 0.12 -6.52 -25.59
N HIS A 167 0.82 -6.28 -24.49
CA HIS A 167 1.10 -7.27 -23.48
C HIS A 167 -0.04 -7.29 -22.46
N TRP A 168 -0.65 -8.45 -22.25
CA TRP A 168 -1.81 -8.62 -21.38
C TRP A 168 -1.43 -9.27 -20.07
N HIS A 169 -1.75 -8.62 -18.95
CA HIS A 169 -1.59 -9.21 -17.63
C HIS A 169 -2.73 -10.20 -17.35
N THR A 170 -2.44 -11.31 -16.67
CA THR A 170 -3.41 -12.35 -16.33
C THR A 170 -4.65 -11.80 -15.63
N ARG A 171 -4.43 -10.84 -14.73
CA ARG A 171 -5.50 -10.17 -13.97
C ARG A 171 -6.43 -9.39 -14.89
N ASP A 172 -5.92 -8.75 -15.93
CA ASP A 172 -6.71 -7.96 -16.88
C ASP A 172 -7.59 -8.88 -17.74
N LEU A 173 -7.04 -10.01 -18.18
CA LEU A 173 -7.80 -11.03 -18.91
C LEU A 173 -8.88 -11.67 -18.02
N ALA A 174 -8.57 -11.96 -16.76
CA ALA A 174 -9.57 -12.49 -15.81
C ALA A 174 -10.71 -11.50 -15.57
N ARG A 175 -10.39 -10.21 -15.40
CA ARG A 175 -11.41 -9.15 -15.24
C ARG A 175 -12.26 -9.01 -16.50
N HIS A 176 -11.65 -9.09 -17.68
CA HIS A 176 -12.39 -9.00 -18.93
C HIS A 176 -13.38 -10.15 -19.12
N LEU A 177 -13.02 -11.36 -18.67
CA LEU A 177 -13.91 -12.52 -18.74
C LEU A 177 -15.05 -12.45 -17.71
N GLY A 178 -14.74 -12.02 -16.48
CA GLY A 178 -15.70 -11.77 -15.40
C GLY A 178 -16.28 -13.03 -14.73
N ASP A 179 -15.92 -14.23 -15.18
CA ASP A 179 -16.55 -15.51 -14.80
C ASP A 179 -15.55 -16.53 -14.22
N ILE A 180 -14.29 -16.15 -14.03
CA ILE A 180 -13.19 -17.04 -13.64
C ILE A 180 -12.36 -16.49 -12.49
N THR A 181 -11.91 -17.38 -11.60
CA THR A 181 -10.97 -17.02 -10.53
C THR A 181 -9.56 -16.77 -11.10
N LEU A 182 -8.79 -15.92 -10.42
CA LEU A 182 -7.42 -15.61 -10.86
C LEU A 182 -6.53 -16.85 -10.94
N SER A 183 -6.65 -17.79 -9.99
CA SER A 183 -5.87 -19.04 -9.97
C SER A 183 -6.17 -19.95 -11.16
N THR A 184 -7.46 -20.11 -11.50
CA THR A 184 -7.87 -20.94 -12.64
C THR A 184 -7.39 -20.30 -13.94
N MET A 185 -7.45 -18.97 -14.02
CA MET A 185 -6.95 -18.24 -15.18
C MET A 185 -5.45 -18.42 -15.40
N TYR A 186 -4.64 -18.34 -14.34
CA TYR A 186 -3.20 -18.63 -14.42
C TYR A 186 -2.93 -20.00 -15.04
N CYS A 187 -3.57 -21.04 -14.52
CA CYS A 187 -3.40 -22.41 -15.01
C CYS A 187 -3.85 -22.58 -16.47
N GLN A 188 -4.93 -21.92 -16.89
CA GLN A 188 -5.42 -21.98 -18.26
C GLN A 188 -4.47 -21.29 -19.24
N LEU A 189 -3.99 -20.09 -18.90
CA LEU A 189 -3.04 -19.36 -19.75
C LEU A 189 -1.71 -20.08 -19.85
N ASP A 190 -1.16 -20.60 -18.74
CA ASP A 190 0.07 -21.40 -18.79
C ASP A 190 -0.08 -22.65 -19.66
N ARG A 191 -1.24 -23.32 -19.58
CA ARG A 191 -1.54 -24.47 -20.43
C ARG A 191 -1.67 -24.07 -21.90
N TRP A 192 -2.32 -22.95 -22.21
CA TRP A 192 -2.47 -22.49 -23.60
C TRP A 192 -1.15 -22.01 -24.18
N ALA A 193 -0.29 -21.40 -23.36
CA ALA A 193 1.08 -21.05 -23.74
C ALA A 193 1.91 -22.31 -24.05
N ALA A 194 1.82 -23.33 -23.20
CA ALA A 194 2.48 -24.61 -23.44
C ALA A 194 1.98 -25.34 -24.70
N LEU A 195 0.73 -25.10 -25.10
CA LEU A 195 0.14 -25.62 -26.34
C LEU A 195 0.39 -24.73 -27.57
N GLY A 196 1.08 -23.59 -27.41
CA GLY A 196 1.43 -22.68 -28.51
C GLY A 196 0.29 -21.80 -29.01
N PHE A 197 -0.80 -21.64 -28.25
CA PHE A 197 -1.90 -20.75 -28.64
C PHE A 197 -1.61 -19.27 -28.32
N ILE A 198 -0.76 -19.01 -27.32
CA ILE A 198 -0.39 -17.67 -26.83
C ILE A 198 1.09 -17.67 -26.44
N ASP A 199 1.74 -16.51 -26.48
CA ASP A 199 3.13 -16.38 -26.05
C ASP A 199 3.22 -15.83 -24.63
N LYS A 200 4.11 -16.41 -23.82
CA LYS A 200 4.41 -15.94 -22.46
C LYS A 200 5.68 -15.10 -22.48
N THR A 201 5.51 -13.79 -22.41
CA THR A 201 6.61 -12.80 -22.50
C THR A 201 7.23 -12.48 -21.13
N GLY A 202 6.52 -12.78 -20.04
CA GLY A 202 7.02 -12.57 -18.68
C GLY A 202 6.16 -13.24 -17.61
N PRO A 203 6.46 -13.03 -16.31
CA PRO A 203 5.64 -13.53 -15.23
C PRO A 203 4.22 -12.94 -15.34
N ALA A 204 3.20 -13.78 -15.53
CA ALA A 204 1.79 -13.38 -15.67
C ALA A 204 1.45 -12.52 -16.90
N ILE A 205 2.36 -12.38 -17.87
CA ILE A 205 2.19 -11.52 -19.06
C ILE A 205 2.17 -12.39 -20.31
N TYR A 206 1.14 -12.18 -21.14
CA TYR A 206 0.90 -12.93 -22.37
C TYR A 206 0.65 -12.00 -23.55
N SER A 207 1.04 -12.43 -24.75
CA SER A 207 0.79 -11.72 -26.00
C SER A 207 0.28 -12.68 -27.09
N SER A 208 -0.25 -12.12 -28.18
CA SER A 208 -0.62 -12.92 -29.36
C SER A 208 0.65 -13.55 -29.96
N PRO A 209 0.62 -14.80 -30.44
CA PRO A 209 1.77 -15.42 -31.11
C PRO A 209 2.13 -14.73 -32.43
N ARG A 210 1.25 -13.85 -32.94
CA ARG A 210 1.54 -12.98 -34.08
C ARG A 210 2.46 -11.80 -33.73
N SER A 211 2.64 -11.51 -32.44
CA SER A 211 3.48 -10.42 -31.93
C SER A 211 4.97 -10.80 -31.88
N HIS A 212 5.44 -11.66 -32.78
CA HIS A 212 6.87 -11.93 -32.91
C HIS A 212 7.57 -10.63 -33.30
N SER A 213 8.14 -9.99 -32.27
CA SER A 213 9.05 -8.88 -32.39
C SER A 213 10.25 -9.36 -33.20
N THR A 214 10.44 -8.77 -34.38
CA THR A 214 11.65 -8.93 -35.17
C THR A 214 12.86 -8.59 -34.29
N PRO A 215 13.80 -9.51 -34.02
CA PRO A 215 15.03 -9.14 -33.34
C PRO A 215 15.81 -8.18 -34.25
N LEU A 216 16.16 -7.01 -33.71
CA LEU A 216 17.07 -6.04 -34.36
C LEU A 216 18.35 -6.78 -34.82
N PRO A 217 18.79 -6.64 -36.08
CA PRO A 217 20.04 -7.23 -36.52
C PRO A 217 21.22 -6.61 -35.75
N PRO A 218 22.29 -7.38 -35.48
CA PRO A 218 23.46 -6.87 -34.77
C PRO A 218 24.06 -5.70 -35.56
N ALA A 219 24.36 -4.61 -34.87
CA ALA A 219 25.07 -3.48 -35.43
C ALA A 219 26.44 -3.94 -35.97
N GLU A 220 26.63 -3.87 -37.29
CA GLU A 220 27.95 -3.97 -37.90
C GLU A 220 28.77 -2.77 -37.44
N ILE A 221 29.75 -3.04 -36.57
CA ILE A 221 30.81 -2.10 -36.24
C ILE A 221 31.77 -2.09 -37.43
N ARG A 222 31.89 -0.95 -38.10
CA ARG A 222 32.91 -0.67 -39.11
C ARG A 222 33.88 0.37 -38.59
#